data_AF-A0A934W8B8-F1
#
_entry.id   AF-A0A934W8B8-F1
#
_cell.length_a   1.000
_cell.length_b   1.000
_cell.length_c   1.000
_cell.angle_alpha   90.00
_cell.angle_beta   90.00
_cell.angle_gamma   90.00
#
_symmetry.space_group_name_H-M   'P 1'
#
loop_
_entity.id
_entity.type
_entity.pdbx_description
1 polymer ?
#
loop_
_entity_poly.entity_id
_entity_poly.type
_entity_poly.pdbx_seq_one_letter_code
_entity_poly.pdbx_strand_id
1 'polypeptide(L)'
;MRRKATRSSVSTSRTYGVNHIIPRLLERMQVVAPNIRVDVVTLSLDEIRSGLKDSQIDFSLGHLPEWHGRNIHSEKLFQQRYVVSMRANYPTAQSLTQKAFLNAAHAAVSLRSCSLAFLATCEALLFQLFSSGFL
;
A
#
# COMPACT_ATOMS: atom_id res chain seq x y z
N MET A 1 -17.89 -28.83 -21.57
CA MET A 1 -16.80 -27.87 -21.85
C MET A 1 -16.47 -27.12 -20.56
N ARG A 2 -15.50 -27.61 -19.76
CA ARG A 2 -15.16 -27.03 -18.45
C ARG A 2 -14.34 -25.75 -18.67
N ARG A 3 -14.86 -24.58 -18.31
CA ARG A 3 -14.04 -23.34 -18.24
C ARG A 3 -12.93 -23.59 -17.23
N LYS A 4 -11.67 -23.63 -17.66
CA LYS A 4 -10.51 -23.69 -16.75
C LYS A 4 -10.65 -22.51 -15.78
N ALA A 5 -10.56 -22.77 -14.48
CA ALA A 5 -10.47 -21.71 -13.49
C ALA A 5 -9.24 -20.86 -13.83
N THR A 6 -9.45 -19.62 -14.25
CA THR A 6 -8.38 -18.66 -14.48
C THR A 6 -7.80 -18.31 -13.12
N ARG A 7 -6.58 -18.78 -12.85
CA ARG A 7 -5.82 -18.38 -11.66
C ARG A 7 -5.12 -17.07 -12.00
N SER A 8 -5.35 -16.06 -11.19
CA SER A 8 -4.63 -14.79 -11.28
C SER A 8 -3.85 -14.59 -9.99
N SER A 9 -2.57 -14.30 -10.12
CA SER A 9 -1.60 -14.20 -9.04
C SER A 9 -1.07 -12.77 -9.01
N VAL A 10 -1.26 -12.12 -7.86
CA VAL A 10 -1.01 -10.70 -7.67
C VAL A 10 0.08 -10.54 -6.63
N SER A 11 1.13 -9.82 -7.00
CA SER A 11 2.09 -9.38 -6.01
C SER A 11 1.74 -8.00 -5.46
N THR A 12 1.93 -7.81 -4.16
CA THR A 12 1.80 -6.50 -3.51
C THR A 12 3.14 -6.07 -2.95
N SER A 13 3.59 -4.85 -3.26
CA SER A 13 4.70 -4.26 -2.53
C SER A 13 4.23 -3.85 -1.12
N ARG A 14 5.16 -3.84 -0.15
CA ARG A 14 4.91 -3.61 1.29
C ARG A 14 4.52 -2.16 1.60
N THR A 15 3.53 -1.62 0.90
CA THR A 15 3.06 -0.23 1.03
C THR A 15 1.67 -0.21 1.61
N TYR A 16 1.46 0.70 2.56
CA TYR A 16 0.19 0.88 3.26
C TYR A 16 -0.99 1.12 2.29
N GLY A 17 -0.78 1.91 1.24
CA GLY A 17 -1.83 2.24 0.27
C GLY A 17 -2.36 1.03 -0.50
N VAL A 18 -1.50 0.10 -0.91
CA VAL A 18 -1.94 -1.09 -1.67
C VAL A 18 -2.74 -2.05 -0.79
N ASN A 19 -2.35 -2.19 0.48
CA ASN A 19 -3.06 -3.06 1.42
C ASN A 19 -4.51 -2.63 1.69
N HIS A 20 -4.83 -1.34 1.55
CA HIS A 20 -6.22 -0.85 1.62
C HIS A 20 -7.03 -1.10 0.35
N ILE A 21 -6.35 -1.25 -0.79
CA ILE A 21 -6.99 -1.44 -2.10
C ILE A 21 -7.34 -2.91 -2.33
N ILE A 22 -6.47 -3.83 -1.89
CA ILE A 22 -6.62 -5.27 -2.15
C ILE A 22 -7.96 -5.83 -1.65
N PRO A 23 -8.42 -5.59 -0.41
CA PRO A 23 -9.71 -6.11 0.06
C PRO A 23 -10.88 -5.68 -0.84
N ARG A 24 -10.94 -4.38 -1.19
CA ARG A 24 -11.98 -3.83 -2.07
C ARG A 24 -11.89 -4.37 -3.50
N LEU A 25 -10.67 -4.58 -4.00
CA LEU A 25 -10.45 -5.21 -5.30
C LEU A 25 -10.98 -6.64 -5.31
N LEU A 26 -10.66 -7.43 -4.28
CA LEU A 26 -11.11 -8.81 -4.14
C LEU A 26 -12.64 -8.91 -4.03
N GLU A 27 -13.28 -8.03 -3.24
CA GLU A 27 -14.75 -7.93 -3.17
C GLU A 27 -15.36 -7.66 -4.56
N ARG A 28 -14.78 -6.71 -5.31
CA ARG A 28 -15.28 -6.40 -6.66
C ARG A 28 -15.05 -7.56 -7.64
N MET A 29 -13.91 -8.25 -7.54
CA MET A 29 -13.59 -9.40 -8.38
C MET A 29 -14.51 -10.59 -8.12
N GLN A 30 -14.96 -10.80 -6.88
CA GLN A 30 -15.98 -11.82 -6.57
C GLN A 30 -17.29 -11.59 -7.33
N VAL A 31 -17.69 -10.33 -7.53
CA VAL A 31 -18.92 -9.99 -8.28
C VAL A 31 -18.70 -10.10 -9.80
N VAL A 32 -17.60 -9.54 -10.31
CA VAL A 32 -17.35 -9.45 -11.76
C VAL A 32 -16.86 -10.78 -12.35
N ALA A 33 -16.14 -11.58 -11.56
CA ALA A 33 -15.47 -12.78 -12.01
C ALA A 33 -15.48 -13.87 -10.91
N PRO A 34 -16.64 -14.41 -10.52
CA PRO A 34 -16.78 -15.30 -9.34
C PRO A 34 -16.00 -16.62 -9.41
N ASN A 35 -15.56 -17.03 -10.60
CA ASN A 35 -14.87 -18.31 -10.82
C ASN A 35 -13.34 -18.17 -10.92
N ILE A 36 -12.79 -16.98 -10.67
CA ILE A 36 -11.34 -16.79 -10.66
C ILE A 36 -10.80 -17.04 -9.25
N ARG A 37 -9.59 -17.57 -9.18
CA ARG A 37 -8.83 -17.63 -7.94
C ARG A 37 -7.79 -16.53 -7.96
N VAL A 38 -7.84 -15.66 -6.95
CA VAL A 38 -6.84 -14.60 -6.75
C VAL A 38 -5.94 -14.98 -5.58
N ASP A 39 -4.65 -15.16 -5.86
CA ASP A 39 -3.65 -15.36 -4.80
C ASP A 39 -2.83 -14.08 -4.64
N VAL A 40 -2.79 -13.52 -3.42
CA VAL A 40 -2.04 -12.30 -3.10
C VAL A 40 -0.75 -12.68 -2.37
N VAL A 41 0.40 -12.31 -2.94
CA VAL A 41 1.73 -12.63 -2.41
C VAL A 41 2.56 -11.37 -2.18
N THR A 42 3.33 -11.35 -1.09
CA THR A 42 4.30 -10.27 -0.83
C THR A 42 5.68 -10.73 -1.27
N LEU A 43 6.26 -10.02 -2.23
CA LEU A 43 7.56 -10.34 -2.83
C LEU A 43 8.49 -9.11 -2.76
N SER A 44 9.79 -9.35 -2.76
CA SER A 44 10.81 -8.33 -2.99
C SER A 44 10.83 -7.86 -4.45
N LEU A 45 11.46 -6.72 -4.75
CA LEU A 45 11.52 -6.19 -6.13
C LEU A 45 12.13 -7.20 -7.13
N ASP A 46 13.17 -7.93 -6.73
CA ASP A 46 13.83 -8.91 -7.60
C ASP A 46 13.00 -10.18 -7.82
N GLU A 47 12.27 -10.62 -6.78
CA GLU A 47 11.31 -11.72 -6.89
C GLU A 47 10.12 -11.33 -7.77
N ILE A 48 9.65 -10.08 -7.71
CA ILE A 48 8.58 -9.59 -8.59
C ILE A 48 9.05 -9.59 -10.04
N ARG A 49 10.26 -9.10 -10.32
CA ARG A 49 10.84 -9.08 -11.68
C ARG A 49 10.94 -10.49 -12.25
N SER A 50 11.50 -11.42 -11.48
CA SER A 50 11.64 -12.83 -11.89
C SER A 50 10.26 -13.48 -12.05
N GLY A 51 9.35 -13.23 -11.10
CA GLY A 51 8.01 -13.81 -11.10
C GLY A 51 7.16 -13.37 -12.30
N LEU A 52 7.25 -12.11 -12.74
CA LEU A 52 6.57 -11.66 -13.95
C LEU A 52 7.19 -12.26 -15.22
N LYS A 53 8.51 -12.34 -15.27
CA LYS A 53 9.23 -12.92 -16.41
C LYS A 53 8.90 -14.41 -16.59
N ASP A 54 8.85 -15.14 -15.48
CA ASP A 54 8.62 -16.59 -15.46
C ASP A 54 7.11 -16.94 -15.39
N SER A 55 6.22 -15.94 -15.51
CA SER A 55 4.76 -16.10 -15.42
C SER A 55 4.28 -16.78 -14.12
N GLN A 56 5.03 -16.59 -13.03
CA GLN A 56 4.65 -17.02 -11.67
C GLN A 56 3.71 -16.02 -10.99
N ILE A 57 3.76 -14.75 -11.42
CA ILE A 57 2.77 -13.72 -11.09
C ILE A 57 2.26 -13.06 -12.37
N ASP A 58 1.00 -12.65 -12.36
CA ASP A 58 0.35 -12.01 -13.51
C ASP A 58 0.51 -10.48 -13.48
N PHE A 59 0.46 -9.88 -12.29
CA PHE A 59 0.70 -8.45 -12.11
C PHE A 59 1.20 -8.11 -10.71
N SER A 60 1.75 -6.91 -10.56
CA SER A 60 2.21 -6.37 -9.28
C SER A 60 1.60 -5.00 -9.01
N LEU A 61 1.19 -4.76 -7.77
CA LEU A 61 0.65 -3.50 -7.28
C LEU A 61 1.57 -2.94 -6.21
N GLY A 62 2.07 -1.72 -6.41
CA GLY A 62 3.05 -1.18 -5.49
C GLY A 62 3.74 0.09 -5.94
N HIS A 63 4.44 0.72 -5.02
CA HIS A 63 5.55 1.58 -5.37
C HIS A 63 6.73 0.72 -5.80
N LEU A 64 7.08 0.81 -7.09
CA LEU A 64 8.09 0.00 -7.76
C LEU A 64 9.09 0.94 -8.45
N PRO A 65 9.97 1.63 -7.70
CA PRO A 65 10.92 2.56 -8.27
C PRO A 65 11.95 1.80 -9.13
N GLU A 66 12.41 2.43 -10.22
CA GLU A 66 13.46 1.87 -11.12
C GLU A 66 13.05 0.59 -11.86
N TRP A 67 11.81 0.58 -12.37
CA TRP A 67 11.32 -0.53 -13.17
C TRP A 67 11.67 -0.36 -14.66
N HIS A 68 12.80 -0.93 -15.06
CA HIS A 68 13.31 -0.91 -16.44
C HIS A 68 13.55 -2.34 -16.96
N GLY A 69 12.48 -3.07 -17.25
CA GLY A 69 12.54 -4.39 -17.87
C GLY A 69 12.02 -4.34 -19.31
N ARG A 70 12.70 -4.99 -20.25
CA ARG A 70 12.12 -5.27 -21.59
C ARG A 70 10.85 -6.11 -21.39
N ASN A 71 9.75 -5.74 -22.05
CA ASN A 71 8.45 -6.43 -22.05
C ASN A 71 7.65 -6.40 -20.74
N ILE A 72 7.89 -5.43 -19.84
CA ILE A 72 6.98 -5.20 -18.72
C ILE A 72 6.29 -3.85 -18.90
N HIS A 73 4.96 -3.89 -18.92
CA HIS A 73 4.13 -2.68 -18.95
C HIS A 73 3.82 -2.22 -17.53
N SER A 74 3.79 -0.90 -17.33
CA SER A 74 3.48 -0.29 -16.04
C SER A 74 2.52 0.85 -16.25
N GLU A 75 1.47 0.89 -15.43
CA GLU A 75 0.44 1.92 -15.45
C GLU A 75 0.33 2.58 -14.08
N LYS A 76 0.27 3.92 -14.07
CA LYS A 76 0.09 4.69 -12.83
C LYS A 76 -1.38 4.66 -12.43
N LEU A 77 -1.70 3.92 -11.37
CA LEU A 77 -3.07 3.83 -10.85
C LEU A 77 -3.51 5.09 -10.11
N PHE A 78 -2.65 5.65 -9.25
CA PHE A 78 -2.92 6.87 -8.49
C PHE A 78 -1.63 7.51 -8.00
N GLN A 79 -1.72 8.74 -7.50
CA GLN A 79 -0.61 9.42 -6.84
C GLN A 79 -0.92 9.57 -5.36
N GLN A 80 -0.08 9.00 -4.51
CA GLN A 80 -0.18 9.21 -3.07
C GLN A 80 0.29 10.63 -2.73
N ARG A 81 -0.54 11.39 -2.01
CA ARG A 81 -0.18 12.71 -1.48
C ARG A 81 0.15 12.55 -0.01
N TYR A 82 1.34 12.98 0.38
CA TYR A 82 1.71 13.08 1.80
C TYR A 82 1.06 14.32 2.40
N VAL A 83 0.40 14.14 3.52
CA VAL A 83 -0.27 15.19 4.28
C VAL A 83 0.25 15.16 5.72
N VAL A 84 0.24 16.31 6.37
CA VAL A 84 0.51 16.39 7.81
C VAL A 84 -0.81 16.19 8.54
N SER A 85 -0.85 15.19 9.42
CA SER A 85 -1.95 15.01 10.37
C SER A 85 -1.50 15.50 11.75
N MET A 86 -2.33 16.29 12.41
CA MET A 86 -2.06 16.86 13.73
C MET A 86 -3.38 17.05 14.49
N ARG A 87 -3.32 17.31 15.80
CA ARG A 87 -4.52 17.62 16.59
C ARG A 87 -5.25 18.83 16.02
N ALA A 88 -6.59 18.80 16.03
CA ALA A 88 -7.42 19.87 15.48
C ALA A 88 -7.16 21.24 16.13
N ASN A 89 -6.83 21.25 17.43
CA ASN A 89 -6.57 22.46 18.21
C ASN A 89 -5.09 22.88 18.21
N TYR A 90 -4.28 22.38 17.28
CA TYR A 90 -2.87 22.79 17.19
C TYR A 90 -2.79 24.24 16.68
N PRO A 91 -1.96 25.13 17.26
CA PRO A 91 -1.94 26.55 16.91
C PRO A 91 -1.73 26.86 15.42
N THR A 92 -1.10 25.95 14.67
CA THR A 92 -0.83 26.11 13.23
C THR A 92 -1.70 25.21 12.33
N ALA A 93 -2.74 24.57 12.88
CA ALA A 93 -3.59 23.62 12.15
C ALA A 93 -4.28 24.22 10.92
N GLN A 94 -4.60 25.52 10.95
CA GLN A 94 -5.28 26.19 9.84
C GLN A 94 -4.34 26.71 8.75
N SER A 95 -3.05 26.89 9.04
CA SER A 95 -2.07 27.46 8.09
C SER A 95 -0.65 27.01 8.42
N LEU A 96 -0.36 25.73 8.18
CA LEU A 96 0.97 25.17 8.40
C LEU A 96 1.97 25.75 7.40
N THR A 97 2.89 26.57 7.90
CA THR A 97 4.04 27.04 7.09
C THR A 97 5.19 26.03 7.18
N GLN A 98 6.09 26.04 6.19
CA GLN A 98 7.29 25.21 6.21
C GLN A 98 8.14 25.45 7.47
N LYS A 99 8.28 26.71 7.90
CA LYS A 99 9.02 27.07 9.13
C LYS A 99 8.33 26.48 10.37
N ALA A 100 7.01 26.56 10.45
CA ALA A 100 6.26 25.97 11.56
C ALA A 100 6.38 24.44 11.57
N PHE A 101 6.30 23.79 10.41
CA PHE A 101 6.53 22.35 10.26
C PHE A 101 7.90 21.96 10.79
N LEU A 102 8.98 22.59 10.29
CA LEU A 102 10.36 22.25 10.67
C LEU A 102 10.66 22.45 12.18
N ASN A 103 9.93 23.34 12.86
CA ASN A 103 10.10 23.59 14.30
C ASN A 103 9.20 22.71 15.18
N ALA A 104 8.28 21.93 14.60
CA ALA A 104 7.41 21.03 15.35
C ALA A 104 8.11 19.72 15.69
N ALA A 105 7.61 19.02 16.72
CA ALA A 105 7.99 17.64 16.96
C ALA A 105 7.32 16.72 15.92
N HIS A 106 8.04 15.72 15.43
CA HIS A 106 7.55 14.81 14.39
C HIS A 106 7.56 13.37 14.90
N ALA A 107 6.43 12.67 14.73
CA ALA A 107 6.38 11.23 14.86
C ALA A 107 6.75 10.58 13.52
N ALA A 108 7.90 9.91 13.47
CA ALA A 108 8.34 9.18 12.28
C ALA A 108 7.88 7.71 12.37
N VAL A 109 7.10 7.25 11.39
CA VAL A 109 6.69 5.84 11.29
C VAL A 109 7.72 5.09 10.46
N SER A 110 8.43 4.17 11.09
CA SER A 110 9.36 3.26 10.42
C SER A 110 8.67 1.94 10.09
N LEU A 111 8.63 1.58 8.80
CA LEU A 111 8.01 0.33 8.33
C LEU A 111 8.96 -0.87 8.37
N ARG A 112 10.04 -0.82 9.16
CA ARG A 112 11.09 -1.87 9.18
C ARG A 112 10.60 -3.25 9.66
N SER A 113 9.42 -3.34 10.26
CA SER A 113 8.85 -4.58 10.79
C SER A 113 7.38 -4.72 10.41
N CYS A 114 7.08 -4.86 9.12
CA CYS A 114 5.70 -4.94 8.63
C CYS A 114 5.30 -6.40 8.36
N SER A 115 4.51 -7.00 9.26
CA SER A 115 3.72 -8.22 9.01
C SER A 115 2.27 -7.85 8.68
N LEU A 116 1.48 -8.77 8.14
CA LEU A 116 0.05 -8.55 7.80
C LEU A 116 -0.81 -8.03 8.99
N ALA A 117 -0.35 -8.22 10.24
CA ALA A 117 -1.00 -7.68 11.44
C ALA A 117 -0.82 -6.15 11.62
N PHE A 118 0.03 -5.51 10.83
CA PHE A 118 0.46 -4.12 11.04
C PHE A 118 -0.56 -3.06 10.58
N LEU A 119 -1.59 -3.41 9.81
CA LEU A 119 -2.66 -2.45 9.47
C LEU A 119 -3.43 -2.02 10.73
N ALA A 120 -3.78 -2.99 11.58
CA ALA A 120 -4.39 -2.72 12.88
C ALA A 120 -3.42 -1.95 13.78
N THR A 121 -2.11 -2.23 13.70
CA THR A 121 -1.10 -1.51 14.49
C THR A 121 -0.90 -0.07 14.02
N CYS A 122 -0.89 0.22 12.72
CA CYS A 122 -0.81 1.61 12.22
C CYS A 122 -2.05 2.42 12.60
N GLU A 123 -3.26 1.86 12.45
CA GLU A 123 -4.48 2.52 12.90
C GLU A 123 -4.48 2.73 14.41
N ALA A 124 -4.09 1.71 15.19
CA ALA A 124 -3.98 1.80 16.64
C ALA A 124 -2.88 2.77 17.09
N LEU A 125 -1.75 2.86 16.39
CA LEU A 125 -0.65 3.77 16.70
C LEU A 125 -1.01 5.20 16.34
N LEU A 126 -1.67 5.42 15.20
CA LEU A 126 -2.26 6.72 14.88
C LEU A 126 -3.29 7.10 15.95
N PHE A 127 -4.20 6.19 16.32
CA PHE A 127 -5.18 6.43 17.37
C PHE A 127 -4.55 6.70 18.74
N GLN A 128 -3.51 5.95 19.13
CA GLN A 128 -2.76 6.17 20.37
C GLN A 128 -2.01 7.50 20.35
N LEU A 129 -1.34 7.86 19.25
CA LEU A 129 -0.66 9.16 19.10
C LEU A 129 -1.67 10.32 19.17
N PHE A 130 -2.87 10.16 18.61
CA PHE A 130 -3.94 11.16 18.72
C PHE A 130 -4.60 11.19 20.10
N SER A 131 -4.63 10.07 20.83
CA SER A 131 -5.26 9.97 22.16
C SER A 131 -4.35 10.33 23.34
N SER A 132 -3.02 10.24 23.18
CA SER A 132 -2.07 10.35 24.31
C SER A 132 -1.53 11.76 24.59
N GLY A 133 -2.03 12.79 23.89
CA GLY A 133 -1.70 14.19 24.17
C GLY A 133 -0.24 14.59 23.90
N PHE A 134 0.58 13.69 23.37
CA PHE A 134 1.92 13.98 22.84
C PHE A 134 1.77 14.58 21.44
N LEU A 135 1.40 15.86 21.38
CA LEU A 135 1.63 16.88 20.34
C LEU A 135 0.65 18.01 20.50
#